data_AF-A0A7C4FSW3-F1
#
_entry.id   AF-A0A7C4FSW3-F1
#
_cell.length_a   1.000
_cell.length_b   1.000
_cell.length_c   1.000
_cell.angle_alpha   90.00
_cell.angle_beta   90.00
_cell.angle_gamma   90.00
#
_symmetry.space_group_name_H-M   'P 1'
#
loop_
_entity.id
_entity.type
_entity.pdbx_description
1 polymer ?
#
loop_
_entity_poly.entity_id
_entity_poly.type
_entity_poly.pdbx_seq_one_letter_code
_entity_poly.pdbx_strand_id
1 'polypeptide(L)'
;MPTVFDWKDREAPETPLLLFECKFPDGLAERWSTHLVEVEGARYEARVLRHNVFEIRTHADEGIDAAARVSLTLANADSYISQLERAHGFKGATLTVHFLFFDLRDGEAASEARVVFRGVGNTPDEIREAACRVTFSNRLSPQRISLPDIPIERKCPWLFPTTANEREEAVSGGERGKYGRFYRCGYSADVDGGVGNLNGGAAFTSCERTRAACQQRGMFDQDASGRTTARFGGCEFVPPSYAVRGYGEKGYRAAQVITNEARYNDTAPLIYGTGWCHPPIVFSRNDGNLTHVELLLGMGEIHRVLRVVANDVEILPGRAGANMSASGWYNVVSLGARQGAFNLDFADGAGRPAGDPHGSVAVLSLVLPNRICDGRSLPRVQVLLDGLKLDQWDEEGEYLGCSFSANPAWVILDILKRCGWGTEEIDLRSFARTAAFCDEDVEVEGVVLKRRRCNVVIERRRSAADLIRGVRNGAGLFLSYGEGGKLQLNVEGTLAMQQPAKSAGSNAVEPLGGGWPAYEFGDGENGFSGILVRENGESTLRIWSRSQAESPNR
;
A
#
# COMPACT_ATOMS: atom_id res chain seq x y z
N MET A 1 -21.92 -30.11 9.70
CA MET A 1 -20.58 -30.73 9.59
C MET A 1 -19.79 -30.31 10.82
N PRO A 2 -19.05 -31.21 11.49
CA PRO A 2 -18.19 -30.83 12.61
C PRO A 2 -17.13 -29.81 12.19
N THR A 3 -16.71 -28.95 13.11
CA THR A 3 -15.59 -28.03 12.86
C THR A 3 -14.25 -28.77 12.93
N VAL A 4 -13.20 -28.15 12.41
CA VAL A 4 -11.83 -28.63 12.60
C VAL A 4 -11.49 -28.76 14.09
N PHE A 5 -12.06 -27.92 14.94
CA PHE A 5 -11.78 -27.90 16.38
C PHE A 5 -12.44 -29.06 17.10
N ASP A 6 -13.68 -29.38 16.76
CA ASP A 6 -14.41 -30.53 17.33
C ASP A 6 -13.66 -31.85 17.09
N TRP A 7 -12.96 -31.96 15.96
CA TRP A 7 -12.14 -33.12 15.65
C TRP A 7 -10.81 -33.13 16.40
N LYS A 8 -10.19 -31.96 16.63
CA LYS A 8 -8.94 -31.87 17.42
C LYS A 8 -9.09 -32.34 18.86
N ASP A 9 -10.29 -32.20 19.42
CA ASP A 9 -10.58 -32.63 20.79
C ASP A 9 -10.84 -34.14 20.91
N ARG A 10 -10.89 -34.88 19.80
CA ARG A 10 -11.06 -36.33 19.81
C ARG A 10 -9.74 -37.04 20.05
N GLU A 11 -9.80 -38.14 20.79
CA GLU A 11 -8.66 -39.02 21.05
C GLU A 11 -8.08 -39.62 19.76
N ALA A 12 -8.93 -39.91 18.78
CA ALA A 12 -8.56 -40.37 17.45
C ALA A 12 -9.29 -39.54 16.38
N PRO A 13 -8.68 -38.46 15.86
CA PRO A 13 -9.25 -37.70 14.76
C PRO A 13 -9.13 -38.45 13.42
N GLU A 14 -9.93 -38.05 12.43
CA GLU A 14 -9.77 -38.52 11.05
C GLU A 14 -8.44 -38.04 10.43
N THR A 15 -8.22 -38.37 9.16
CA THR A 15 -6.97 -38.02 8.48
C THR A 15 -6.87 -36.51 8.26
N PRO A 16 -5.85 -35.82 8.81
CA PRO A 16 -5.63 -34.41 8.54
C PRO A 16 -5.09 -34.24 7.12
N LEU A 17 -5.79 -33.47 6.28
CA LEU A 17 -5.39 -33.19 4.91
C LEU A 17 -5.16 -31.69 4.68
N LEU A 18 -4.15 -31.40 3.86
CA LEU A 18 -3.94 -30.08 3.28
C LEU A 18 -4.37 -30.12 1.81
N LEU A 19 -5.28 -29.23 1.46
CA LEU A 19 -5.74 -29.04 0.10
C LEU A 19 -5.10 -27.79 -0.48
N PHE A 20 -4.48 -27.92 -1.64
CA PHE A 20 -3.74 -26.86 -2.32
C PHE A 20 -4.50 -26.44 -3.57
N GLU A 21 -5.06 -25.23 -3.58
CA GLU A 21 -5.69 -24.64 -4.75
C GLU A 21 -4.78 -23.56 -5.35
N CYS A 22 -4.25 -23.82 -6.53
CA CYS A 22 -3.34 -22.95 -7.25
C CYS A 22 -4.04 -22.33 -8.46
N LYS A 23 -4.25 -21.01 -8.45
CA LYS A 23 -4.84 -20.26 -9.57
C LYS A 23 -3.78 -19.47 -10.32
N PHE A 24 -3.64 -19.72 -11.60
CA PHE A 24 -2.67 -19.09 -12.50
C PHE A 24 -3.13 -17.70 -12.98
N PRO A 25 -2.20 -16.85 -13.47
CA PRO A 25 -2.52 -15.49 -13.90
C PRO A 25 -3.56 -15.39 -15.03
N ASP A 26 -3.69 -16.44 -15.84
CA ASP A 26 -4.65 -16.54 -16.94
C ASP A 26 -6.02 -17.11 -16.50
N GLY A 27 -6.17 -17.43 -15.22
CA GLY A 27 -7.42 -17.90 -14.62
C GLY A 27 -7.53 -19.43 -14.50
N LEU A 28 -6.59 -20.22 -15.04
CA LEU A 28 -6.57 -21.67 -14.83
C LEU A 28 -6.45 -21.99 -13.34
N ALA A 29 -7.21 -22.96 -12.84
CA ALA A 29 -7.15 -23.41 -11.46
C ALA A 29 -6.75 -24.88 -11.40
N GLU A 30 -5.72 -25.16 -10.60
CA GLU A 30 -5.20 -26.49 -10.31
C GLU A 30 -5.41 -26.83 -8.85
N ARG A 31 -5.70 -28.10 -8.56
CA ARG A 31 -6.07 -28.56 -7.21
C ARG A 31 -5.30 -29.83 -6.87
N TRP A 32 -4.50 -29.75 -5.81
CA TRP A 32 -3.61 -30.84 -5.41
C TRP A 32 -3.75 -31.17 -3.92
N SER A 33 -3.47 -32.43 -3.58
CA SER A 33 -3.37 -32.94 -2.23
C SER A 33 -2.36 -34.10 -2.20
N THR A 34 -2.06 -34.62 -1.01
CA THR A 34 -1.32 -35.88 -0.86
C THR A 34 -2.16 -37.10 -1.24
N HIS A 35 -3.50 -36.96 -1.18
CA HIS A 35 -4.47 -38.00 -1.51
C HIS A 35 -5.41 -37.52 -2.61
N LEU A 36 -5.95 -38.45 -3.40
CA LEU A 36 -7.00 -38.15 -4.36
C LEU A 36 -8.31 -38.04 -3.58
N VAL A 37 -8.89 -36.84 -3.51
CA VAL A 37 -10.09 -36.57 -2.71
C VAL A 37 -11.03 -35.61 -3.43
N GLU A 38 -12.31 -35.65 -3.07
CA GLU A 38 -13.31 -34.69 -3.53
C GLU A 38 -13.87 -33.93 -2.32
N VAL A 39 -13.82 -32.60 -2.38
CA VAL A 39 -14.26 -31.71 -1.29
C VAL A 39 -15.04 -30.56 -1.92
N GLU A 40 -16.26 -30.32 -1.44
CA GLU A 40 -17.14 -29.23 -1.93
C GLU A 40 -17.37 -29.26 -3.46
N GLY A 41 -17.42 -30.47 -4.05
CA GLY A 41 -17.57 -30.66 -5.50
C GLY A 41 -16.31 -30.37 -6.32
N ALA A 42 -15.18 -30.14 -5.66
CA ALA A 42 -13.88 -29.96 -6.29
C ALA A 42 -13.00 -31.19 -6.06
N ARG A 43 -12.48 -31.76 -7.15
CA ARG A 43 -11.53 -32.87 -7.12
C ARG A 43 -10.09 -32.37 -6.95
N TYR A 44 -9.38 -32.92 -5.97
CA TYR A 44 -7.98 -32.64 -5.69
C TYR A 44 -7.12 -33.84 -6.07
N GLU A 45 -6.17 -33.64 -6.98
CA GLU A 45 -5.31 -34.70 -7.49
C GLU A 45 -4.17 -35.04 -6.51
N ALA A 46 -3.82 -36.33 -6.41
CA ALA A 46 -2.75 -36.85 -5.54
C ALA A 46 -1.35 -36.54 -6.08
N ARG A 47 -1.01 -35.25 -6.21
CA ARG A 47 0.27 -34.79 -6.77
C ARG A 47 1.25 -34.28 -5.73
N VAL A 48 0.85 -34.01 -4.50
CA VAL A 48 1.77 -33.48 -3.48
C VAL A 48 2.59 -34.61 -2.87
N LEU A 49 3.88 -34.66 -3.20
CA LEU A 49 4.83 -35.63 -2.64
C LEU A 49 5.38 -35.18 -1.29
N ARG A 50 5.61 -33.86 -1.15
CA ARG A 50 6.14 -33.26 0.08
C ARG A 50 5.74 -31.80 0.15
N HIS A 51 5.49 -31.32 1.36
CA HIS A 51 5.42 -29.88 1.67
C HIS A 51 6.30 -29.59 2.90
N ASN A 52 6.85 -28.38 3.00
CA ASN A 52 7.44 -27.94 4.27
C ASN A 52 6.30 -27.50 5.21
N VAL A 53 6.40 -27.92 6.47
CA VAL A 53 5.41 -27.61 7.51
C VAL A 53 5.45 -26.11 7.85
N PHE A 54 4.30 -25.55 8.21
CA PHE A 54 4.11 -24.14 8.57
C PHE A 54 4.96 -23.75 9.80
N GLU A 55 6.09 -23.09 9.59
CA GLU A 55 6.78 -22.37 10.66
C GLU A 55 6.06 -21.04 10.89
N ILE A 56 5.27 -20.95 11.98
CA ILE A 56 4.61 -19.72 12.38
C ILE A 56 5.55 -18.96 13.32
N ARG A 57 5.85 -17.71 12.97
CA ARG A 57 6.65 -16.81 13.80
C ARG A 57 5.79 -15.65 14.25
N THR A 58 5.59 -15.50 15.55
CA THR A 58 5.02 -14.29 16.15
C THR A 58 6.02 -13.15 16.06
N HIS A 59 5.56 -11.95 15.67
CA HIS A 59 6.40 -10.79 15.39
C HIS A 59 7.51 -11.06 14.36
N ALA A 60 7.19 -11.83 13.31
CA ALA A 60 8.11 -12.07 12.21
C ALA A 60 8.63 -10.75 11.62
N ASP A 61 9.88 -10.71 11.17
CA ASP A 61 10.46 -9.52 10.50
C ASP A 61 9.68 -9.13 9.23
N GLU A 62 8.92 -10.07 8.67
CA GLU A 62 8.02 -9.87 7.53
C GLU A 62 6.72 -9.13 7.92
N GLY A 63 6.50 -8.91 9.21
CA GLY A 63 5.47 -8.04 9.76
C GLY A 63 4.11 -8.69 9.91
N ILE A 64 3.99 -10.02 9.85
CA ILE A 64 2.73 -10.78 9.93
C ILE A 64 2.95 -12.13 10.62
N ASP A 65 2.05 -12.46 11.54
CA ASP A 65 2.16 -13.65 12.39
C ASP A 65 1.56 -14.88 11.69
N ALA A 66 2.21 -15.29 10.59
CA ALA A 66 1.79 -16.40 9.76
C ALA A 66 3.00 -17.14 9.17
N ALA A 67 2.74 -18.27 8.50
CA ALA A 67 3.78 -18.93 7.71
C ALA A 67 4.28 -17.99 6.59
N ALA A 68 5.58 -17.73 6.56
CA ALA A 68 6.20 -16.84 5.59
C ALA A 68 6.30 -17.46 4.18
N ARG A 69 6.44 -18.79 4.10
CA ARG A 69 6.68 -19.52 2.85
C ARG A 69 6.15 -20.94 2.94
N VAL A 70 5.53 -21.41 1.86
CA VAL A 70 5.18 -22.81 1.64
C VAL A 70 5.86 -23.29 0.37
N SER A 71 6.55 -24.41 0.45
CA SER A 71 7.24 -25.08 -0.64
C SER A 71 6.60 -26.43 -0.87
N LEU A 72 6.13 -26.65 -2.10
CA LEU A 72 5.51 -27.89 -2.56
C LEU A 72 6.49 -28.65 -3.43
N THR A 73 6.57 -29.96 -3.22
CA THR A 73 7.19 -30.91 -4.14
C THR A 73 6.07 -31.70 -4.80
N LEU A 74 5.85 -31.46 -6.08
CA LEU A 74 4.78 -32.04 -6.88
C LEU A 74 5.30 -33.19 -7.75
N ALA A 75 4.50 -34.23 -7.92
CA ALA A 75 4.76 -35.35 -8.81
C ALA A 75 4.76 -34.87 -10.27
N ASN A 76 5.83 -35.19 -10.99
CA ASN A 76 6.07 -34.74 -12.36
C ASN A 76 6.53 -35.87 -13.29
N ALA A 77 6.45 -37.12 -12.87
CA ALA A 77 6.89 -38.28 -13.67
C ALA A 77 6.20 -38.37 -15.04
N ASP A 78 4.99 -37.83 -15.17
CA ASP A 78 4.21 -37.72 -16.40
C ASP A 78 4.48 -36.42 -17.19
N SER A 79 5.46 -35.62 -16.77
CA SER A 79 5.78 -34.28 -17.28
C SER A 79 4.66 -33.25 -17.17
N TYR A 80 3.58 -33.54 -16.45
CA TYR A 80 2.42 -32.66 -16.39
C TYR A 80 2.75 -31.28 -15.80
N ILE A 81 3.47 -31.24 -14.68
CA ILE A 81 3.86 -29.97 -14.03
C ILE A 81 4.87 -29.20 -14.89
N SER A 82 5.75 -29.90 -15.62
CA SER A 82 6.65 -29.27 -16.61
C SER A 82 5.87 -28.58 -17.73
N GLN A 83 4.79 -29.19 -18.22
CA GLN A 83 3.94 -28.61 -19.25
C GLN A 83 3.15 -27.41 -18.71
N LEU A 84 2.64 -27.53 -17.48
CA LEU A 84 1.93 -26.45 -16.79
C LEU A 84 2.81 -25.20 -16.63
N GLU A 85 4.07 -25.36 -16.19
CA GLU A 85 5.03 -24.24 -16.12
C GLU A 85 5.29 -23.63 -17.51
N ARG A 86 5.44 -24.46 -18.55
CA ARG A 86 5.72 -23.98 -19.90
C ARG A 86 4.55 -23.19 -20.50
N ALA A 87 3.31 -23.61 -20.22
CA ALA A 87 2.12 -23.02 -20.81
C ALA A 87 1.62 -21.79 -20.04
N HIS A 88 1.60 -21.85 -18.70
CA HIS A 88 0.95 -20.85 -17.85
C HIS A 88 1.93 -20.08 -16.95
N GLY A 89 2.99 -20.76 -16.49
CA GLY A 89 4.01 -20.20 -15.61
C GLY A 89 3.54 -20.04 -14.16
N PHE A 90 4.28 -20.61 -13.21
CA PHE A 90 4.00 -20.51 -11.77
C PHE A 90 4.28 -19.11 -11.20
N LYS A 91 5.10 -18.30 -11.87
CA LYS A 91 5.40 -16.94 -11.41
C LYS A 91 4.15 -16.07 -11.42
N GLY A 92 3.72 -15.64 -10.24
CA GLY A 92 2.51 -14.84 -10.07
C GLY A 92 1.24 -15.66 -9.88
N ALA A 93 1.31 -17.00 -9.94
CA ALA A 93 0.19 -17.85 -9.56
C ALA A 93 -0.13 -17.66 -8.07
N THR A 94 -1.41 -17.72 -7.70
CA THR A 94 -1.86 -17.62 -6.32
C THR A 94 -2.14 -19.00 -5.75
N LEU A 95 -1.73 -19.26 -4.51
CA LEU A 95 -2.00 -20.50 -3.79
C LEU A 95 -2.86 -20.21 -2.58
N THR A 96 -3.97 -20.93 -2.43
CA THR A 96 -4.73 -21.02 -1.19
C THR A 96 -4.58 -22.43 -0.64
N VAL A 97 -4.23 -22.55 0.64
CA VAL A 97 -4.11 -23.83 1.34
C VAL A 97 -5.20 -23.95 2.36
N HIS A 98 -5.98 -25.02 2.27
CA HIS A 98 -7.03 -25.36 3.22
C HIS A 98 -6.59 -26.55 4.06
N PHE A 99 -7.00 -26.57 5.32
CA PHE A 99 -6.87 -27.68 6.23
C PHE A 99 -8.25 -28.21 6.58
N LEU A 100 -8.41 -29.54 6.55
CA LEU A 100 -9.58 -30.24 7.07
C LEU A 100 -9.21 -31.62 7.58
N PHE A 101 -10.14 -32.24 8.29
CA PHE A 101 -10.15 -33.67 8.55
C PHE A 101 -11.00 -34.39 7.51
N PHE A 102 -10.49 -35.49 6.96
CA PHE A 102 -11.12 -36.23 5.88
C PHE A 102 -11.21 -37.72 6.22
N ASP A 103 -12.38 -38.31 5.99
CA ASP A 103 -12.60 -39.74 6.12
C ASP A 103 -12.20 -40.42 4.81
N LEU A 104 -11.00 -41.01 4.79
CA LEU A 104 -10.48 -41.71 3.62
C LEU A 104 -11.22 -43.03 3.33
N ARG A 105 -11.95 -43.58 4.30
CA ARG A 105 -12.68 -44.84 4.13
C ARG A 105 -13.99 -44.59 3.38
N ASP A 106 -14.75 -43.60 3.81
CA ASP A 106 -16.05 -43.27 3.22
C ASP A 106 -15.92 -42.27 2.07
N GLY A 107 -14.75 -41.63 1.92
CA GLY A 107 -14.44 -40.74 0.81
C GLY A 107 -15.08 -39.36 0.93
N GLU A 108 -15.36 -38.92 2.16
CA GLU A 108 -16.06 -37.67 2.45
C GLU A 108 -15.26 -36.79 3.42
N ALA A 109 -15.46 -35.48 3.32
CA ALA A 109 -14.88 -34.55 4.28
C ALA A 109 -15.53 -34.74 5.66
N ALA A 110 -14.72 -34.93 6.69
CA ALA A 110 -15.17 -35.15 8.06
C ALA A 110 -15.34 -33.83 8.82
N SER A 111 -14.63 -32.78 8.43
CA SER A 111 -14.78 -31.42 8.95
C SER A 111 -14.93 -30.37 7.86
N GLU A 112 -15.37 -29.17 8.25
CA GLU A 112 -15.24 -27.99 7.40
C GLU A 112 -13.76 -27.74 7.00
N ALA A 113 -13.56 -27.03 5.89
CA ALA A 113 -12.25 -26.63 5.42
C ALA A 113 -11.87 -25.23 5.91
N ARG A 114 -10.67 -25.07 6.46
CA ARG A 114 -10.15 -23.79 6.95
C ARG A 114 -8.92 -23.34 6.19
N VAL A 115 -8.90 -22.09 5.71
CA VAL A 115 -7.72 -21.50 5.07
C VAL A 115 -6.60 -21.33 6.10
N VAL A 116 -5.43 -21.90 5.81
CA VAL A 116 -4.23 -21.83 6.67
C VAL A 116 -3.08 -21.05 6.03
N PHE A 117 -3.11 -20.85 4.70
CA PHE A 117 -2.10 -20.05 4.01
C PHE A 117 -2.63 -19.48 2.69
N ARG A 118 -2.19 -18.27 2.36
CA ARG A 118 -2.34 -17.67 1.02
C ARG A 118 -1.00 -17.12 0.55
N GLY A 119 -0.59 -17.50 -0.65
CA GLY A 119 0.72 -17.15 -1.19
C GLY A 119 0.72 -16.83 -2.68
N VAL A 120 1.84 -16.29 -3.13
CA VAL A 120 2.14 -16.07 -4.56
C VAL A 120 3.35 -16.89 -4.95
N GLY A 121 3.22 -17.61 -6.06
CA GLY A 121 4.22 -18.48 -6.64
C GLY A 121 5.36 -17.67 -7.25
N ASN A 122 6.58 -18.16 -7.04
CA ASN A 122 7.73 -17.80 -7.85
C ASN A 122 7.85 -18.78 -9.02
N THR A 123 8.84 -18.56 -9.90
CA THR A 123 9.29 -19.61 -10.81
C THR A 123 9.65 -20.86 -10.00
N PRO A 124 9.46 -22.08 -10.55
CA PRO A 124 9.83 -23.32 -9.87
C PRO A 124 11.28 -23.25 -9.39
N ASP A 125 11.52 -23.67 -8.13
CA ASP A 125 12.86 -23.71 -7.56
C ASP A 125 13.71 -24.78 -8.26
N GLU A 126 13.06 -25.86 -8.71
CA GLU A 126 13.69 -26.98 -9.39
C GLU A 126 12.66 -27.80 -10.15
N ILE A 127 12.98 -28.22 -11.39
CA ILE A 127 12.16 -29.18 -12.14
C ILE A 127 13.05 -30.37 -12.51
N ARG A 128 12.66 -31.55 -12.05
CA ARG A 128 13.27 -32.84 -12.40
C ARG A 128 12.25 -33.70 -13.14
N GLU A 129 12.73 -34.80 -13.70
CA GLU A 129 11.88 -35.80 -14.38
C GLU A 129 10.78 -36.34 -13.46
N ALA A 130 11.10 -36.69 -12.21
CA ALA A 130 10.11 -37.27 -11.30
C ALA A 130 9.32 -36.24 -10.47
N ALA A 131 9.86 -35.03 -10.26
CA ALA A 131 9.28 -34.05 -9.35
C ALA A 131 9.57 -32.60 -9.73
N CYS A 132 8.65 -31.71 -9.38
CA CYS A 132 8.81 -30.27 -9.50
C CYS A 132 8.69 -29.63 -8.11
N ARG A 133 9.66 -28.80 -7.72
CA ARG A 133 9.60 -28.03 -6.48
C ARG A 133 9.23 -26.60 -6.78
N VAL A 134 8.12 -26.14 -6.20
CA VAL A 134 7.63 -24.78 -6.34
C VAL A 134 7.49 -24.15 -4.97
N THR A 135 7.86 -22.88 -4.88
CA THR A 135 7.70 -22.09 -3.68
C THR A 135 6.66 -21.00 -3.87
N PHE A 136 5.80 -20.90 -2.86
CA PHE A 136 4.87 -19.82 -2.64
C PHE A 136 5.35 -19.02 -1.44
N SER A 137 5.73 -17.78 -1.70
CA SER A 137 5.95 -16.81 -0.63
C SER A 137 4.60 -16.31 -0.17
N ASN A 138 4.45 -16.03 1.12
CA ASN A 138 3.24 -15.39 1.60
C ASN A 138 3.02 -14.12 0.77
N ARG A 139 1.80 -13.98 0.22
CA ARG A 139 1.41 -12.80 -0.57
C ARG A 139 1.66 -11.51 0.23
N LEU A 140 1.65 -11.66 1.55
CA LEU A 140 1.88 -10.64 2.53
C LEU A 140 3.32 -10.21 2.72
N SER A 141 4.36 -10.87 2.17
CA SER A 141 5.75 -10.41 2.38
C SER A 141 5.98 -9.12 1.61
N PRO A 142 5.85 -7.92 2.22
CA PRO A 142 5.84 -6.66 1.51
C PRO A 142 7.28 -6.22 1.18
N GLN A 143 8.26 -7.11 1.39
CA GLN A 143 9.69 -6.88 1.19
C GLN A 143 10.02 -6.45 -0.25
N ARG A 144 9.25 -6.93 -1.23
CA ARG A 144 9.52 -6.64 -2.65
C ARG A 144 8.88 -5.36 -3.15
N ILE A 145 7.96 -4.75 -2.39
CA ILE A 145 7.30 -3.51 -2.78
C ILE A 145 7.96 -2.37 -2.02
N SER A 146 8.53 -1.43 -2.78
CA SER A 146 9.11 -0.21 -2.23
C SER A 146 8.15 0.96 -2.38
N LEU A 147 7.93 1.70 -1.31
CA LEU A 147 7.14 2.93 -1.29
C LEU A 147 8.04 4.12 -0.92
N PRO A 148 7.87 5.30 -1.54
CA PRO A 148 6.92 5.59 -2.62
C PRO A 148 7.29 4.92 -3.96
N ASP A 149 6.28 4.59 -4.76
CA ASP A 149 6.42 3.85 -6.01
C ASP A 149 6.56 4.75 -7.25
N ILE A 150 6.05 5.98 -7.19
CA ILE A 150 6.00 6.88 -8.33
C ILE A 150 7.27 7.73 -8.46
N PRO A 151 8.01 7.61 -9.58
CA PRO A 151 9.17 8.44 -9.85
C PRO A 151 8.75 9.84 -10.34
N ILE A 152 9.60 10.81 -10.04
CA ILE A 152 9.53 12.16 -10.58
C ILE A 152 10.27 12.13 -11.93
N GLU A 153 9.53 12.36 -13.00
CA GLU A 153 10.03 12.28 -14.37
C GLU A 153 9.45 13.39 -15.24
N ARG A 154 10.14 13.69 -16.35
CA ARG A 154 9.66 14.62 -17.36
C ARG A 154 8.38 14.12 -18.05
N LYS A 155 8.30 12.81 -18.28
CA LYS A 155 7.14 12.14 -18.89
C LYS A 155 6.10 11.81 -17.81
N CYS A 156 4.84 11.69 -18.23
CA CYS A 156 3.77 11.26 -17.35
C CYS A 156 4.02 9.83 -16.83
N PRO A 157 4.07 9.60 -15.51
CA PRO A 157 4.34 8.27 -14.94
C PRO A 157 3.11 7.35 -14.96
N TRP A 158 1.91 7.86 -15.29
CA TRP A 158 0.67 7.09 -15.25
C TRP A 158 0.58 6.04 -16.36
N LEU A 159 0.07 4.86 -16.00
CA LEU A 159 -0.27 3.83 -16.96
C LEU A 159 -1.46 4.28 -17.81
N PHE A 160 -1.33 4.11 -19.12
CA PHE A 160 -2.35 4.48 -20.09
C PHE A 160 -3.22 3.26 -20.43
N PRO A 161 -4.55 3.36 -20.35
CA PRO A 161 -5.45 2.27 -20.72
C PRO A 161 -5.52 2.11 -22.24
N THR A 162 -5.11 0.95 -22.74
CA THR A 162 -4.99 0.62 -24.16
C THR A 162 -6.19 -0.15 -24.71
N THR A 163 -6.84 -0.96 -23.86
CA THR A 163 -8.01 -1.77 -24.22
C THR A 163 -9.32 -1.20 -23.67
N ALA A 164 -10.47 -1.69 -24.15
CA ALA A 164 -11.78 -1.25 -23.65
C ALA A 164 -11.94 -1.54 -22.15
N ASN A 165 -11.63 -2.76 -21.71
CA ASN A 165 -11.71 -3.15 -20.29
C ASN A 165 -10.80 -2.28 -19.40
N GLU A 166 -9.60 -1.93 -19.87
CA GLU A 166 -8.72 -1.02 -19.13
C GLU A 166 -9.30 0.40 -19.04
N ARG A 167 -10.03 0.86 -20.05
CA ARG A 167 -10.71 2.17 -20.03
C ARG A 167 -11.93 2.17 -19.12
N GLU A 168 -12.65 1.05 -19.01
CA GLU A 168 -13.70 0.85 -18.00
C GLU A 168 -13.11 0.93 -16.59
N GLU A 169 -12.01 0.21 -16.32
CA GLU A 169 -11.28 0.33 -15.04
C GLU A 169 -10.83 1.78 -14.83
N ALA A 170 -10.36 2.46 -15.87
CA ALA A 170 -9.84 3.82 -15.77
C ALA A 170 -10.88 4.84 -15.29
N VAL A 171 -12.19 4.61 -15.40
CA VAL A 171 -13.21 5.58 -14.96
C VAL A 171 -13.11 5.84 -13.44
N SER A 172 -13.12 4.79 -12.63
CA SER A 172 -13.11 4.87 -11.16
C SER A 172 -11.94 4.14 -10.49
N GLY A 173 -11.16 3.38 -11.26
CA GLY A 173 -10.13 2.45 -10.81
C GLY A 173 -10.65 1.03 -10.50
N GLY A 174 -11.87 0.71 -10.93
CA GLY A 174 -12.52 -0.58 -10.70
C GLY A 174 -12.72 -0.88 -9.21
N GLU A 175 -12.65 -2.15 -8.83
CA GLU A 175 -12.75 -2.61 -7.44
C GLU A 175 -11.68 -2.02 -6.51
N ARG A 176 -10.53 -1.62 -7.08
CA ARG A 176 -9.40 -1.04 -6.33
C ARG A 176 -9.53 0.46 -6.13
N GLY A 177 -10.53 1.12 -6.72
CA GLY A 177 -10.74 2.56 -6.60
C GLY A 177 -9.49 3.37 -6.91
N LYS A 178 -9.11 4.30 -6.02
CA LYS A 178 -7.93 5.18 -6.23
C LYS A 178 -6.58 4.45 -6.34
N TYR A 179 -6.51 3.16 -5.98
CA TYR A 179 -5.31 2.31 -6.11
C TYR A 179 -5.31 1.49 -7.42
N GLY A 180 -6.34 1.62 -8.25
CA GLY A 180 -6.42 1.00 -9.57
C GLY A 180 -5.29 1.47 -10.49
N ARG A 181 -4.86 0.61 -11.40
CA ARG A 181 -3.66 0.83 -12.23
C ARG A 181 -3.83 2.04 -13.15
N PHE A 182 -5.03 2.17 -13.71
CA PHE A 182 -5.36 3.21 -14.69
C PHE A 182 -6.07 4.41 -14.07
N TYR A 183 -6.33 4.41 -12.75
CA TYR A 183 -7.05 5.49 -12.07
C TYR A 183 -6.41 6.86 -12.32
N ARG A 184 -5.08 6.99 -12.12
CA ARG A 184 -4.42 8.30 -12.20
C ARG A 184 -4.49 8.92 -13.60
N CYS A 185 -4.27 8.13 -14.65
CA CYS A 185 -4.46 8.60 -16.03
C CYS A 185 -5.94 8.81 -16.32
N GLY A 186 -6.75 7.77 -16.17
CA GLY A 186 -8.19 7.84 -16.27
C GLY A 186 -8.76 8.13 -17.66
N TYR A 187 -7.96 7.98 -18.71
CA TYR A 187 -8.41 8.15 -20.09
C TYR A 187 -9.48 7.10 -20.41
N SER A 188 -10.67 7.53 -20.81
CA SER A 188 -11.85 6.67 -20.93
C SER A 188 -12.88 7.29 -21.90
N ALA A 189 -12.41 7.83 -23.02
CA ALA A 189 -13.19 8.70 -23.91
C ALA A 189 -14.44 8.06 -24.55
N ASP A 190 -14.48 6.73 -24.67
CA ASP A 190 -15.54 5.92 -25.26
C ASP A 190 -16.37 5.14 -24.21
N VAL A 191 -16.16 5.41 -22.92
CA VAL A 191 -16.88 4.77 -21.81
C VAL A 191 -17.82 5.78 -21.17
N ASP A 192 -19.01 5.33 -20.77
CA ASP A 192 -19.97 6.19 -20.07
C ASP A 192 -19.40 6.71 -18.74
N GLY A 193 -19.63 7.99 -18.45
CA GLY A 193 -18.99 8.70 -17.34
C GLY A 193 -17.47 8.91 -17.48
N GLY A 194 -16.84 8.38 -18.52
CA GLY A 194 -15.42 8.52 -18.81
C GLY A 194 -15.06 9.87 -19.44
N VAL A 195 -13.76 10.22 -19.43
CA VAL A 195 -13.25 11.51 -19.93
C VAL A 195 -12.13 11.34 -20.95
N GLY A 196 -11.94 12.38 -21.78
CA GLY A 196 -10.90 12.44 -22.80
C GLY A 196 -11.45 12.60 -24.22
N ASN A 197 -10.54 12.78 -25.16
CA ASN A 197 -10.85 13.01 -26.57
C ASN A 197 -10.79 11.70 -27.37
N LEU A 198 -11.65 11.60 -28.37
CA LEU A 198 -11.57 10.57 -29.40
C LEU A 198 -10.64 11.03 -30.54
N ASN A 199 -10.02 10.06 -31.21
CA ASN A 199 -9.27 10.23 -32.44
C ASN A 199 -10.15 9.81 -33.63
N GLY A 200 -10.75 10.78 -34.32
CA GLY A 200 -11.61 10.48 -35.48
C GLY A 200 -12.80 9.55 -35.16
N GLY A 201 -13.34 9.65 -33.93
CA GLY A 201 -14.46 8.83 -33.46
C GLY A 201 -14.09 7.57 -32.68
N ALA A 202 -12.80 7.20 -32.60
CA ALA A 202 -12.34 6.05 -31.81
C ALA A 202 -11.44 6.47 -30.63
N ALA A 203 -11.39 5.68 -29.56
CA ALA A 203 -10.47 5.95 -28.46
C ALA A 203 -8.99 5.73 -28.87
N PHE A 204 -8.08 6.50 -28.28
CA PHE A 204 -6.65 6.27 -28.41
C PHE A 204 -6.27 4.96 -27.71
N THR A 205 -5.46 4.14 -28.36
CA THR A 205 -4.99 2.83 -27.83
C THR A 205 -3.52 2.85 -27.41
N SER A 206 -2.85 4.00 -27.53
CA SER A 206 -1.46 4.19 -27.10
C SER A 206 -1.24 5.62 -26.59
N CYS A 207 -0.14 5.85 -25.86
CA CYS A 207 0.24 7.17 -25.35
C CYS A 207 1.76 7.29 -25.20
N GLU A 208 2.34 8.36 -25.74
CA GLU A 208 3.77 8.66 -25.64
C GLU A 208 4.16 9.29 -24.30
N ARG A 209 3.17 9.58 -23.45
CA ARG A 209 3.32 10.16 -22.10
C ARG A 209 3.93 11.56 -22.08
N THR A 210 3.87 12.27 -23.19
CA THR A 210 4.27 13.69 -23.31
C THR A 210 3.09 14.62 -23.05
N ARG A 211 3.39 15.88 -22.77
CA ARG A 211 2.42 16.97 -22.68
C ARG A 211 1.54 17.05 -23.93
N ALA A 212 2.15 17.04 -25.11
CA ALA A 212 1.44 17.09 -26.39
C ALA A 212 0.47 15.91 -26.57
N ALA A 213 0.90 14.69 -26.24
CA ALA A 213 0.04 13.51 -26.30
C ALA A 213 -1.13 13.62 -25.30
N CYS A 214 -0.87 14.15 -24.10
CA CYS A 214 -1.88 14.36 -23.07
C CYS A 214 -2.92 15.42 -23.49
N GLN A 215 -2.48 16.51 -24.12
CA GLN A 215 -3.35 17.55 -24.69
C GLN A 215 -4.24 16.99 -25.80
N GLN A 216 -3.66 16.24 -26.75
CA GLN A 216 -4.42 15.61 -27.83
C GLN A 216 -5.55 14.71 -27.31
N ARG A 217 -5.28 13.98 -26.21
CA ARG A 217 -6.23 13.08 -25.55
C ARG A 217 -7.21 13.80 -24.62
N GLY A 218 -7.15 15.13 -24.48
CA GLY A 218 -8.03 15.89 -23.60
C GLY A 218 -7.76 15.65 -22.12
N MET A 219 -6.55 15.19 -21.76
CA MET A 219 -6.19 14.78 -20.40
C MET A 219 -5.30 15.80 -19.68
N PHE A 220 -4.87 16.87 -20.38
CA PHE A 220 -3.93 17.85 -19.85
C PHE A 220 -4.58 19.04 -19.14
N ASP A 221 -5.74 19.51 -19.62
CA ASP A 221 -6.46 20.65 -19.02
C ASP A 221 -7.95 20.32 -18.99
N GLN A 222 -8.56 20.35 -20.18
CA GLN A 222 -9.94 19.94 -20.40
C GLN A 222 -10.02 19.04 -21.64
N ASP A 223 -11.07 18.22 -21.72
CA ASP A 223 -11.40 17.50 -22.94
C ASP A 223 -12.25 18.36 -23.89
N ALA A 224 -12.54 17.83 -25.08
CA ALA A 224 -13.30 18.50 -26.12
C ALA A 224 -14.77 18.78 -25.72
N SER A 225 -15.25 18.14 -24.65
CA SER A 225 -16.57 18.39 -24.05
C SER A 225 -16.53 19.45 -22.94
N GLY A 226 -15.36 20.06 -22.69
CA GLY A 226 -15.17 21.09 -21.66
C GLY A 226 -15.05 20.55 -20.24
N ARG A 227 -14.86 19.24 -20.06
CA ARG A 227 -14.71 18.65 -18.73
C ARG A 227 -13.26 18.80 -18.26
N THR A 228 -13.07 19.35 -17.06
CA THR A 228 -11.73 19.46 -16.44
C THR A 228 -11.15 18.07 -16.18
N THR A 229 -9.95 17.84 -16.71
CA THR A 229 -9.20 16.60 -16.54
C THR A 229 -7.92 16.85 -15.75
N ALA A 230 -7.02 17.69 -16.25
CA ALA A 230 -5.78 18.08 -15.56
C ALA A 230 -5.00 16.90 -14.96
N ARG A 231 -4.89 15.77 -15.67
CA ARG A 231 -4.37 14.47 -15.14
C ARG A 231 -2.93 14.18 -15.51
N PHE A 232 -2.24 15.09 -16.18
CA PHE A 232 -0.82 14.92 -16.49
C PHE A 232 0.01 14.96 -15.19
N GLY A 233 0.82 13.92 -14.94
CA GLY A 233 1.65 13.82 -13.72
C GLY A 233 3.15 13.99 -13.95
N GLY A 234 3.57 14.35 -15.16
CA GLY A 234 4.98 14.61 -15.48
C GLY A 234 5.38 16.06 -15.21
N CYS A 235 6.69 16.31 -15.19
CA CYS A 235 7.28 17.64 -15.09
C CYS A 235 7.99 18.00 -16.42
N GLU A 236 7.22 18.31 -17.47
CA GLU A 236 7.74 18.59 -18.81
C GLU A 236 8.07 20.08 -19.04
N PHE A 237 7.35 20.96 -18.37
CA PHE A 237 7.51 22.39 -18.49
C PHE A 237 8.87 22.86 -17.97
N VAL A 238 9.59 23.58 -18.83
CA VAL A 238 10.81 24.30 -18.48
C VAL A 238 10.60 25.77 -18.84
N PRO A 239 10.57 26.65 -17.84
CA PRO A 239 10.42 28.08 -18.07
C PRO A 239 11.51 28.68 -18.95
N PRO A 240 11.14 29.55 -19.91
CA PRO A 240 12.10 30.21 -20.77
C PRO A 240 12.96 31.20 -19.96
N SER A 241 14.23 31.34 -20.33
CA SER A 241 15.08 32.45 -19.84
C SER A 241 14.69 33.74 -20.56
N TYR A 242 14.54 34.84 -19.80
CA TYR A 242 14.23 36.18 -20.32
C TYR A 242 15.15 37.23 -19.74
N ALA A 243 15.25 38.39 -20.40
CA ALA A 243 16.03 39.51 -19.91
C ALA A 243 15.35 40.15 -18.68
N VAL A 244 16.05 40.13 -17.55
CA VAL A 244 15.63 40.69 -16.27
C VAL A 244 16.48 41.89 -15.89
N ARG A 245 15.90 42.78 -15.08
CA ARG A 245 16.57 43.94 -14.51
C ARG A 245 16.26 43.99 -13.02
N GLY A 246 17.28 43.84 -12.19
CA GLY A 246 17.13 43.95 -10.75
C GLY A 246 16.80 45.37 -10.30
N TYR A 247 16.20 45.50 -9.12
CA TYR A 247 15.91 46.80 -8.52
C TYR A 247 17.22 47.61 -8.36
N GLY A 248 17.26 48.79 -8.99
CA GLY A 248 18.42 49.69 -8.97
C GLY A 248 19.49 49.43 -10.04
N GLU A 249 19.39 48.36 -10.84
CA GLU A 249 20.32 48.09 -11.94
C GLU A 249 20.06 49.02 -13.14
N LYS A 250 21.09 49.35 -13.94
CA LYS A 250 20.97 50.17 -15.16
C LYS A 250 20.89 49.34 -16.45
N GLY A 251 21.27 48.06 -16.41
CA GLY A 251 21.29 47.14 -17.57
C GLY A 251 20.40 45.92 -17.38
N TYR A 252 20.14 45.20 -18.46
CA TYR A 252 19.44 43.91 -18.45
C TYR A 252 20.44 42.77 -18.40
N ARG A 253 20.10 41.69 -17.69
CA ARG A 253 20.83 40.42 -17.68
C ARG A 253 19.87 39.27 -17.98
N ALA A 254 20.35 38.14 -18.50
CA ALA A 254 19.49 36.97 -18.64
C ALA A 254 19.12 36.41 -17.25
N ALA A 255 17.85 36.06 -17.05
CA ALA A 255 17.39 35.34 -15.87
C ALA A 255 18.14 34.00 -15.80
N GLN A 256 18.83 33.77 -14.69
CA GLN A 256 19.42 32.45 -14.43
C GLN A 256 18.29 31.47 -14.13
N VAL A 257 18.15 30.48 -15.01
CA VAL A 257 17.35 29.29 -14.74
C VAL A 257 18.30 28.31 -14.05
N ILE A 258 18.07 28.06 -12.76
CA ILE A 258 18.78 26.99 -12.08
C ILE A 258 18.16 25.69 -12.58
N THR A 259 18.98 24.80 -13.14
CA THR A 259 18.55 23.46 -13.55
C THR A 259 17.81 22.76 -12.41
N ASN A 260 16.61 22.26 -12.71
CA ASN A 260 15.75 21.52 -11.77
C ASN A 260 16.55 20.47 -10.99
N GLU A 261 16.58 20.58 -9.66
CA GLU A 261 17.19 19.57 -8.78
C GLU A 261 16.22 18.45 -8.38
N ALA A 262 14.96 18.47 -8.83
CA ALA A 262 14.19 17.24 -8.84
C ALA A 262 15.03 16.22 -9.61
N ARG A 263 15.75 15.39 -8.86
CA ARG A 263 16.67 14.42 -9.42
C ARG A 263 15.73 13.49 -10.16
N TYR A 264 15.65 13.63 -11.48
CA TYR A 264 14.80 12.73 -12.27
C TYR A 264 15.18 11.30 -11.84
N ASN A 265 14.17 10.49 -11.52
CA ASN A 265 14.24 9.18 -10.83
C ASN A 265 14.18 9.15 -9.28
N ASP A 266 14.20 10.29 -8.58
CA ASP A 266 13.74 10.36 -7.19
C ASP A 266 12.22 10.14 -7.13
N THR A 267 11.69 9.81 -5.96
CA THR A 267 10.27 9.49 -5.79
C THR A 267 9.50 10.63 -5.15
N ALA A 268 8.27 10.85 -5.59
CA ALA A 268 7.39 11.80 -4.94
C ALA A 268 7.02 11.29 -3.51
N PRO A 269 7.18 12.12 -2.45
CA PRO A 269 7.04 11.67 -1.06
C PRO A 269 5.65 11.10 -0.73
N LEU A 270 5.57 10.26 0.31
CA LEU A 270 4.32 9.88 0.97
C LEU A 270 4.33 10.38 2.41
N ILE A 271 3.25 11.05 2.82
CA ILE A 271 3.16 11.69 4.12
C ILE A 271 1.87 11.25 4.80
N TYR A 272 1.99 10.59 5.95
CA TYR A 272 0.89 10.17 6.80
C TYR A 272 0.87 10.97 8.10
N GLY A 273 -0.33 11.32 8.58
CA GLY A 273 -0.48 12.19 9.75
C GLY A 273 0.07 13.59 9.50
N THR A 274 0.57 14.24 10.55
CA THR A 274 1.12 15.60 10.49
C THR A 274 2.65 15.52 10.62
N GLY A 275 3.39 16.04 9.63
CA GLY A 275 4.84 15.92 9.63
C GLY A 275 5.56 16.99 8.82
N TRP A 276 6.83 17.21 9.17
CA TRP A 276 7.75 18.04 8.38
C TRP A 276 8.32 17.23 7.22
N CYS A 277 8.23 17.76 6.02
CA CYS A 277 8.91 17.21 4.84
C CYS A 277 9.86 18.23 4.19
N HIS A 278 10.81 17.71 3.45
CA HIS A 278 11.76 18.41 2.59
C HIS A 278 11.36 18.14 1.14
N PRO A 279 10.37 18.89 0.60
CA PRO A 279 9.82 18.58 -0.71
C PRO A 279 10.85 18.83 -1.82
N PRO A 280 10.94 17.95 -2.83
CA PRO A 280 11.80 18.18 -3.98
C PRO A 280 11.33 19.41 -4.77
N ILE A 281 12.31 20.21 -5.20
CA ILE A 281 12.12 21.39 -6.05
C ILE A 281 12.09 20.93 -7.50
N VAL A 282 10.91 20.93 -8.13
CA VAL A 282 10.77 20.58 -9.55
C VAL A 282 11.13 21.72 -10.47
N PHE A 283 11.09 22.95 -9.98
CA PHE A 283 11.41 24.11 -10.77
C PHE A 283 11.89 25.30 -9.92
N SER A 284 12.83 26.08 -10.46
CA SER A 284 13.25 27.36 -9.88
C SER A 284 13.63 28.38 -10.96
N ARG A 285 13.19 29.63 -10.80
CA ARG A 285 13.56 30.77 -11.65
C ARG A 285 13.64 32.06 -10.85
N ASN A 286 14.72 32.79 -11.05
CA ASN A 286 14.87 34.14 -10.54
C ASN A 286 14.49 35.19 -11.62
N ASP A 287 13.58 36.09 -11.29
CA ASP A 287 13.13 37.18 -12.18
C ASP A 287 13.95 38.48 -12.03
N GLY A 288 15.08 38.41 -11.32
CA GLY A 288 15.92 39.54 -10.94
C GLY A 288 15.67 40.02 -9.52
N ASN A 289 14.44 39.91 -8.99
CA ASN A 289 14.07 40.40 -7.66
C ASN A 289 13.49 39.31 -6.75
N LEU A 290 12.80 38.35 -7.35
CA LEU A 290 12.13 37.23 -6.71
C LEU A 290 12.58 35.91 -7.34
N THR A 291 12.75 34.90 -6.50
CA THR A 291 12.96 33.51 -6.89
C THR A 291 11.64 32.77 -6.75
N HIS A 292 11.09 32.33 -7.89
CA HIS A 292 9.87 31.52 -7.98
C HIS A 292 10.25 30.04 -8.02
N VAL A 293 9.63 29.25 -7.18
CA VAL A 293 9.96 27.84 -6.94
C VAL A 293 8.67 27.02 -6.94
N GLU A 294 8.69 25.86 -7.57
CA GLU A 294 7.59 24.90 -7.51
C GLU A 294 8.07 23.62 -6.80
N LEU A 295 7.28 23.19 -5.81
CA LEU A 295 7.58 22.09 -4.90
C LEU A 295 6.57 20.96 -5.08
N LEU A 296 7.04 19.71 -5.14
CA LEU A 296 6.18 18.55 -5.01
C LEU A 296 6.08 18.15 -3.53
N LEU A 297 4.90 18.30 -2.95
CA LEU A 297 4.67 17.98 -1.54
C LEU A 297 4.51 16.47 -1.30
N GLY A 298 3.90 15.74 -2.24
CA GLY A 298 3.72 14.30 -2.12
C GLY A 298 2.71 13.71 -3.09
N MET A 299 2.69 12.38 -3.16
CA MET A 299 1.76 11.58 -3.95
C MET A 299 0.41 11.43 -3.27
N GLY A 300 -0.67 11.70 -4.01
CA GLY A 300 -2.04 11.57 -3.52
C GLY A 300 -2.54 12.79 -2.76
N GLU A 301 -3.82 12.76 -2.39
CA GLU A 301 -4.51 13.92 -1.82
C GLU A 301 -4.13 14.14 -0.36
N ILE A 302 -3.40 15.21 -0.07
CA ILE A 302 -3.11 15.67 1.29
C ILE A 302 -4.25 16.53 1.85
N HIS A 303 -4.29 16.73 3.15
CA HIS A 303 -5.33 17.53 3.78
C HIS A 303 -5.08 19.04 3.63
N ARG A 304 -3.91 19.52 4.07
CA ARG A 304 -3.54 20.95 4.00
C ARG A 304 -2.07 21.18 4.34
N VAL A 305 -1.56 22.34 3.94
CA VAL A 305 -0.26 22.87 4.40
C VAL A 305 -0.46 23.72 5.65
N LEU A 306 0.38 23.53 6.67
CA LEU A 306 0.32 24.25 7.93
C LEU A 306 1.37 25.36 8.01
N ARG A 307 2.61 25.07 7.58
CA ARG A 307 3.72 26.03 7.64
C ARG A 307 4.73 25.76 6.52
N VAL A 308 5.30 26.84 6.00
CA VAL A 308 6.39 26.79 5.01
C VAL A 308 7.57 27.58 5.56
N VAL A 309 8.75 26.98 5.58
CA VAL A 309 10.00 27.60 6.00
C VAL A 309 10.99 27.50 4.85
N ALA A 310 11.59 28.62 4.45
CA ALA A 310 12.61 28.69 3.42
C ALA A 310 13.84 29.41 3.95
N ASN A 311 15.01 28.77 3.91
CA ASN A 311 16.26 29.27 4.48
C ASN A 311 16.08 29.83 5.91
N ASP A 312 15.40 29.04 6.75
CA ASP A 312 15.09 29.34 8.16
C ASP A 312 14.14 30.53 8.40
N VAL A 313 13.49 31.02 7.35
CA VAL A 313 12.47 32.08 7.42
C VAL A 313 11.10 31.49 7.15
N GLU A 314 10.13 31.72 8.05
CA GLU A 314 8.73 31.36 7.82
C GLU A 314 8.13 32.24 6.71
N ILE A 315 7.57 31.58 5.70
CA ILE A 315 6.93 32.24 4.56
C ILE A 315 5.42 32.17 4.74
N LEU A 316 4.75 33.30 4.52
CA LEU A 316 3.31 33.43 4.73
C LEU A 316 2.51 33.02 3.49
N PRO A 317 1.25 32.57 3.64
CA PRO A 317 0.38 32.32 2.50
C PRO A 317 0.12 33.62 1.72
N GLY A 318 0.03 33.49 0.39
CA GLY A 318 -0.27 34.60 -0.51
C GLY A 318 -1.62 35.25 -0.21
N ARG A 319 -1.67 36.58 -0.33
CA ARG A 319 -2.88 37.38 -0.17
C ARG A 319 -3.21 38.08 -1.47
N ALA A 320 -4.35 37.75 -2.07
CA ALA A 320 -4.79 38.35 -3.32
C ALA A 320 -4.82 39.89 -3.21
N GLY A 321 -4.19 40.57 -4.19
CA GLY A 321 -4.12 42.03 -4.25
C GLY A 321 -3.12 42.71 -3.32
N ALA A 322 -2.41 41.97 -2.45
CA ALA A 322 -1.40 42.53 -1.56
C ALA A 322 0.00 42.46 -2.16
N ASN A 323 0.80 43.53 -2.01
CA ASN A 323 2.22 43.49 -2.36
C ASN A 323 3.01 42.76 -1.26
N MET A 324 3.46 41.54 -1.57
CA MET A 324 4.24 40.69 -0.66
C MET A 324 5.69 40.51 -1.11
N SER A 325 6.17 41.32 -2.07
CA SER A 325 7.52 41.20 -2.64
C SER A 325 8.64 41.36 -1.61
N ALA A 326 8.39 41.98 -0.46
CA ALA A 326 9.37 42.09 0.61
C ALA A 326 9.43 40.82 1.49
N SER A 327 8.30 40.15 1.74
CA SER A 327 8.22 38.97 2.62
C SER A 327 8.38 37.65 1.86
N GLY A 328 8.04 37.62 0.57
CA GLY A 328 7.72 36.39 -0.13
C GLY A 328 6.33 35.87 0.24
N TRP A 329 5.89 34.84 -0.47
CA TRP A 329 4.62 34.17 -0.23
C TRP A 329 4.63 32.73 -0.74
N TYR A 330 3.65 31.93 -0.32
CA TYR A 330 3.37 30.64 -0.94
C TYR A 330 1.89 30.49 -1.31
N ASN A 331 1.60 29.68 -2.32
CA ASN A 331 0.26 29.29 -2.72
C ASN A 331 0.22 27.76 -2.90
N VAL A 332 -0.77 27.09 -2.31
CA VAL A 332 -1.04 25.68 -2.61
C VAL A 332 -1.68 25.62 -3.99
N VAL A 333 -1.00 25.01 -4.95
CA VAL A 333 -1.50 24.88 -6.33
C VAL A 333 -2.49 23.72 -6.41
N SER A 334 -2.09 22.57 -5.87
CA SER A 334 -2.91 21.36 -5.84
C SER A 334 -2.69 20.63 -4.52
N LEU A 335 -3.76 20.08 -3.95
CA LEU A 335 -3.67 19.18 -2.79
C LEU A 335 -3.39 17.73 -3.20
N GLY A 336 -3.25 17.42 -4.49
CA GLY A 336 -2.93 16.07 -4.97
C GLY A 336 -4.14 15.18 -5.24
N ALA A 337 -5.32 15.80 -5.42
CA ALA A 337 -6.47 15.13 -5.99
C ALA A 337 -6.14 14.56 -7.39
N ARG A 338 -6.99 13.66 -7.89
CA ARG A 338 -6.81 13.03 -9.21
C ARG A 338 -6.62 14.06 -10.33
N GLN A 339 -7.41 15.14 -10.26
CA GLN A 339 -7.30 16.31 -11.13
C GLN A 339 -6.34 17.29 -10.45
N GLY A 340 -5.30 17.68 -11.18
CA GLY A 340 -4.33 18.67 -10.74
C GLY A 340 -4.81 20.10 -10.97
N ALA A 341 -3.88 21.03 -10.87
CA ALA A 341 -4.14 22.45 -11.10
C ALA A 341 -2.87 23.15 -11.61
N PHE A 342 -3.08 24.21 -12.38
CA PHE A 342 -1.97 24.95 -12.97
C PHE A 342 -1.47 26.05 -12.04
N ASN A 343 -0.16 26.19 -11.98
CA ASN A 343 0.47 27.32 -11.32
C ASN A 343 0.36 28.58 -12.18
N LEU A 344 -0.46 29.54 -11.75
CA LEU A 344 -0.73 30.78 -12.48
C LEU A 344 0.39 31.82 -12.37
N ASP A 345 1.42 31.59 -11.55
CA ASP A 345 2.66 32.38 -11.58
C ASP A 345 3.39 32.23 -12.94
N PHE A 346 3.00 31.21 -13.72
CA PHE A 346 3.47 30.95 -15.08
C PHE A 346 2.29 30.96 -16.04
N ALA A 347 1.92 32.14 -16.51
CA ALA A 347 0.94 32.32 -17.58
C ALA A 347 1.59 32.90 -18.85
N ASP A 348 0.99 32.60 -20.01
CA ASP A 348 1.33 33.26 -21.27
C ASP A 348 0.79 34.71 -21.30
N GLY A 349 1.10 35.46 -22.36
CA GLY A 349 0.65 36.85 -22.52
C GLY A 349 -0.87 37.03 -22.60
N ALA A 350 -1.64 35.94 -22.76
CA ALA A 350 -3.11 35.93 -22.72
C ALA A 350 -3.65 35.48 -21.36
N GLY A 351 -2.79 35.26 -20.35
CA GLY A 351 -3.17 34.81 -19.02
C GLY A 351 -3.46 33.31 -18.93
N ARG A 352 -3.16 32.52 -19.96
CA ARG A 352 -3.36 31.07 -19.93
C ARG A 352 -2.18 30.38 -19.25
N PRO A 353 -2.41 29.33 -18.44
CA PRO A 353 -1.33 28.65 -17.76
C PRO A 353 -0.32 28.03 -18.74
N ALA A 354 0.96 28.29 -18.51
CA ALA A 354 2.07 27.76 -19.28
C ALA A 354 2.65 26.48 -18.66
N GLY A 355 2.48 26.29 -17.34
CA GLY A 355 2.97 25.15 -16.57
C GLY A 355 2.24 23.82 -16.80
N ASP A 356 2.63 22.80 -16.03
CA ASP A 356 1.98 21.49 -16.00
C ASP A 356 1.01 21.40 -14.81
N PRO A 357 -0.07 20.60 -14.89
CA PRO A 357 -1.12 20.54 -13.87
C PRO A 357 -0.81 19.61 -12.68
N HIS A 358 0.10 18.65 -12.84
CA HIS A 358 0.50 17.68 -11.80
C HIS A 358 -0.66 16.90 -11.14
N GLY A 359 -1.50 16.24 -11.94
CA GLY A 359 -2.62 15.44 -11.43
C GLY A 359 -2.16 14.27 -10.55
N SER A 360 -2.88 14.01 -9.45
CA SER A 360 -2.54 13.02 -8.40
C SER A 360 -1.28 13.33 -7.58
N VAL A 361 -0.75 14.55 -7.68
CA VAL A 361 0.43 15.02 -6.92
C VAL A 361 0.12 16.36 -6.26
N ALA A 362 0.45 16.51 -4.99
CA ALA A 362 0.28 17.76 -4.26
C ALA A 362 1.43 18.71 -4.60
N VAL A 363 1.10 19.97 -4.92
CA VAL A 363 2.04 20.97 -5.45
C VAL A 363 1.86 22.31 -4.75
N LEU A 364 2.98 22.96 -4.47
CA LEU A 364 3.04 24.29 -3.87
C LEU A 364 3.94 25.22 -4.68
N SER A 365 3.44 26.43 -4.94
CA SER A 365 4.23 27.54 -5.47
C SER A 365 4.80 28.35 -4.31
N LEU A 366 6.09 28.66 -4.38
CA LEU A 366 6.83 29.42 -3.38
C LEU A 366 7.59 30.55 -4.06
N VAL A 367 7.38 31.78 -3.60
CA VAL A 367 8.05 32.97 -4.11
C VAL A 367 8.87 33.62 -3.01
N LEU A 368 10.16 33.76 -3.25
CA LEU A 368 11.15 34.23 -2.27
C LEU A 368 11.83 35.52 -2.75
N PRO A 369 11.92 36.56 -1.93
CA PRO A 369 12.74 37.73 -2.26
C PRO A 369 14.24 37.40 -2.22
N ASN A 370 15.04 38.15 -2.97
CA ASN A 370 16.50 37.99 -3.01
C ASN A 370 17.19 38.03 -1.63
N ARG A 371 16.61 38.71 -0.64
CA ARG A 371 17.13 38.73 0.74
C ARG A 371 17.04 37.38 1.45
N ILE A 372 16.15 36.49 0.98
CA ILE A 372 15.99 35.11 1.48
C ILE A 372 16.68 34.14 0.52
N CYS A 373 16.49 34.31 -0.79
CA CYS A 373 17.11 33.48 -1.83
C CYS A 373 17.41 34.31 -3.07
N ASP A 374 18.70 34.55 -3.34
CA ASP A 374 19.20 35.40 -4.43
C ASP A 374 19.20 34.73 -5.81
N GLY A 375 18.71 33.49 -5.89
CA GLY A 375 18.60 32.74 -7.13
C GLY A 375 19.93 32.20 -7.66
N ARG A 376 21.03 32.26 -6.89
CA ARG A 376 22.31 31.62 -7.26
C ARG A 376 22.39 30.16 -6.83
N SER A 377 21.59 29.77 -5.85
CA SER A 377 21.45 28.41 -5.35
C SER A 377 19.99 28.13 -5.03
N LEU A 378 19.63 26.86 -4.91
CA LEU A 378 18.29 26.49 -4.52
C LEU A 378 18.06 26.72 -3.01
N PRO A 379 16.88 27.21 -2.61
CA PRO A 379 16.57 27.41 -1.21
C PRO A 379 16.42 26.06 -0.49
N ARG A 380 16.83 26.00 0.77
CA ARG A 380 16.43 24.91 1.67
C ARG A 380 14.99 25.16 2.10
N VAL A 381 14.08 24.26 1.73
CA VAL A 381 12.66 24.37 2.06
C VAL A 381 12.24 23.23 2.99
N GLN A 382 11.44 23.58 4.00
CA GLN A 382 10.75 22.64 4.87
C GLN A 382 9.27 23.00 4.91
N VAL A 383 8.40 22.00 4.79
CA VAL A 383 6.95 22.19 4.84
C VAL A 383 6.37 21.30 5.92
N LEU A 384 5.63 21.90 6.86
CA LEU A 384 4.79 21.17 7.80
C LEU A 384 3.41 21.06 7.18
N LEU A 385 2.89 19.85 7.08
CA LEU A 385 1.58 19.61 6.48
C LEU A 385 0.82 18.48 7.19
N ASP A 386 -0.49 18.53 7.05
CA ASP A 386 -1.39 17.41 7.31
C ASP A 386 -1.44 16.58 6.02
N GLY A 387 -0.91 15.36 6.11
CA GLY A 387 -0.67 14.46 4.99
C GLY A 387 -1.91 13.86 4.37
N LEU A 388 -1.76 12.65 3.87
CA LEU A 388 -2.75 11.94 3.07
C LEU A 388 -4.12 11.83 3.74
N LYS A 389 -5.16 12.03 2.93
CA LYS A 389 -6.51 11.55 3.24
C LYS A 389 -6.59 10.05 2.99
N LEU A 390 -7.11 9.32 3.97
CA LEU A 390 -7.17 7.87 3.98
C LEU A 390 -8.63 7.43 3.88
N ASP A 391 -8.84 6.33 3.16
CA ASP A 391 -10.14 5.66 3.12
C ASP A 391 -10.44 5.10 4.51
N GLN A 392 -11.68 5.22 4.98
CA GLN A 392 -12.10 4.76 6.31
C GLN A 392 -13.37 3.90 6.22
N TRP A 393 -13.52 3.01 7.20
CA TRP A 393 -14.66 2.11 7.33
C TRP A 393 -15.18 2.10 8.77
N ASP A 394 -16.45 1.80 8.94
CA ASP A 394 -17.03 1.56 10.26
C ASP A 394 -16.84 0.09 10.71
N GLU A 395 -17.32 -0.21 11.92
CA GLU A 395 -17.18 -1.53 12.53
C GLU A 395 -18.06 -2.60 11.85
N GLU A 396 -19.06 -2.17 11.08
CA GLU A 396 -19.89 -2.98 10.21
C GLU A 396 -19.20 -3.31 8.87
N GLY A 397 -18.13 -2.58 8.54
CA GLY A 397 -17.32 -2.75 7.34
C GLY A 397 -17.81 -1.92 6.15
N GLU A 398 -18.68 -0.94 6.38
CA GLU A 398 -19.19 -0.01 5.38
C GLU A 398 -18.22 1.15 5.19
N TYR A 399 -18.14 1.66 3.96
CA TYR A 399 -17.20 2.71 3.59
C TYR A 399 -17.68 4.09 4.05
N LEU A 400 -16.89 4.77 4.88
CA LEU A 400 -17.20 6.09 5.44
C LEU A 400 -16.70 7.27 4.59
N GLY A 401 -15.93 6.98 3.54
CA GLY A 401 -15.29 8.00 2.72
C GLY A 401 -13.80 8.16 2.99
N CYS A 402 -13.23 9.21 2.39
CA CYS A 402 -11.81 9.51 2.45
C CYS A 402 -11.61 10.83 3.21
N SER A 403 -10.90 10.77 4.33
CA SER A 403 -10.65 11.93 5.18
C SER A 403 -9.25 11.91 5.79
N PHE A 404 -8.78 13.06 6.28
CA PHE A 404 -7.49 13.13 6.96
C PHE A 404 -7.49 12.26 8.21
N SER A 405 -6.48 11.42 8.37
CA SER A 405 -6.27 10.68 9.61
C SER A 405 -4.79 10.46 9.91
N ALA A 406 -4.46 10.58 11.20
CA ALA A 406 -3.19 10.13 11.76
C ALA A 406 -3.36 8.78 12.49
N ASN A 407 -4.48 8.07 12.33
CA ASN A 407 -4.72 6.80 12.99
C ASN A 407 -3.84 5.69 12.36
N PRO A 408 -3.02 4.97 13.14
CA PRO A 408 -2.12 3.94 12.61
C PRO A 408 -2.82 2.81 11.87
N ALA A 409 -4.08 2.48 12.22
CA ALA A 409 -4.84 1.43 11.54
C ALA A 409 -5.11 1.80 10.08
N TRP A 410 -5.58 3.03 9.84
CA TRP A 410 -5.84 3.53 8.48
C TRP A 410 -4.55 3.72 7.68
N VAL A 411 -3.44 4.08 8.33
CA VAL A 411 -2.12 4.16 7.69
C VAL A 411 -1.66 2.77 7.20
N ILE A 412 -1.76 1.74 8.05
CA ILE A 412 -1.43 0.36 7.64
C ILE A 412 -2.33 -0.09 6.49
N LEU A 413 -3.63 0.21 6.53
CA LEU A 413 -4.57 -0.16 5.48
C LEU A 413 -4.21 0.50 4.14
N ASP A 414 -3.88 1.79 4.13
CA ASP A 414 -3.46 2.49 2.90
C ASP A 414 -2.18 1.88 2.31
N ILE A 415 -1.19 1.55 3.15
CA ILE A 415 0.04 0.87 2.72
C ILE A 415 -0.28 -0.49 2.08
N LEU A 416 -1.14 -1.29 2.71
CA LEU A 416 -1.58 -2.59 2.18
C LEU A 416 -2.29 -2.43 0.83
N LYS A 417 -3.25 -1.49 0.71
CA LYS A 417 -3.96 -1.23 -0.55
C LYS A 417 -3.00 -0.79 -1.67
N ARG A 418 -1.98 0.03 -1.38
CA ARG A 418 -0.90 0.38 -2.33
C ARG A 418 -0.07 -0.83 -2.75
N CYS A 419 0.12 -1.78 -1.85
CA CYS A 419 0.76 -3.06 -2.16
C CYS A 419 -0.13 -4.01 -2.97
N GLY A 420 -1.36 -3.61 -3.31
CA GLY A 420 -2.27 -4.36 -4.16
C GLY A 420 -3.22 -5.29 -3.41
N TRP A 421 -3.34 -5.14 -2.09
CA TRP A 421 -4.34 -5.84 -1.28
C TRP A 421 -5.75 -5.37 -1.62
N GLY A 422 -6.62 -6.33 -1.96
CA GLY A 422 -8.04 -6.08 -2.16
C GLY A 422 -8.82 -5.99 -0.84
N THR A 423 -9.97 -5.32 -0.86
CA THR A 423 -10.86 -5.21 0.30
C THR A 423 -11.50 -6.54 0.68
N GLU A 424 -11.61 -7.47 -0.27
CA GLU A 424 -12.06 -8.85 -0.07
C GLU A 424 -11.04 -9.70 0.71
N GLU A 425 -9.75 -9.33 0.66
CA GLU A 425 -8.66 -10.02 1.33
C GLU A 425 -8.44 -9.52 2.77
N ILE A 426 -9.05 -8.40 3.14
CA ILE A 426 -8.88 -7.71 4.42
C ILE A 426 -10.17 -7.77 5.23
N ASP A 427 -10.06 -8.07 6.52
CA ASP A 427 -11.16 -7.88 7.47
C ASP A 427 -11.24 -6.39 7.87
N LEU A 428 -11.96 -5.60 7.09
CA LEU A 428 -12.13 -4.16 7.31
C LEU A 428 -12.72 -3.83 8.68
N ARG A 429 -13.55 -4.72 9.25
CA ARG A 429 -14.13 -4.55 10.58
C ARG A 429 -13.06 -4.60 11.66
N SER A 430 -12.05 -5.46 11.52
CA SER A 430 -10.92 -5.51 12.46
C SER A 430 -10.09 -4.22 12.45
N PHE A 431 -9.91 -3.61 11.27
CA PHE A 431 -9.24 -2.33 11.14
C PHE A 431 -10.05 -1.20 11.77
N ALA A 432 -11.38 -1.19 11.57
CA ALA A 432 -12.27 -0.21 12.19
C ALA A 432 -12.27 -0.30 13.72
N ARG A 433 -12.41 -1.51 14.30
CA ARG A 433 -12.30 -1.70 15.76
C ARG A 433 -10.94 -1.26 16.32
N THR A 434 -9.86 -1.60 15.62
CA THR A 434 -8.51 -1.15 16.00
C THR A 434 -8.37 0.37 15.89
N ALA A 435 -8.96 0.98 14.87
CA ALA A 435 -8.98 2.41 14.69
C ALA A 435 -9.73 3.09 15.83
N ALA A 436 -10.92 2.59 16.20
CA ALA A 436 -11.70 3.10 17.32
C ALA A 436 -10.90 3.09 18.63
N PHE A 437 -10.20 1.99 18.94
CA PHE A 437 -9.30 1.92 20.09
C PHE A 437 -8.19 2.97 20.03
N CYS A 438 -7.59 3.16 18.86
CA CYS A 438 -6.52 4.15 18.66
C CYS A 438 -7.01 5.60 18.79
N ASP A 439 -8.28 5.86 18.45
CA ASP A 439 -8.95 7.17 18.53
C ASP A 439 -9.65 7.43 19.87
N GLU A 440 -9.53 6.53 20.86
CA GLU A 440 -9.96 6.81 22.23
C GLU A 440 -9.21 8.02 22.79
N ASP A 441 -9.95 8.90 23.47
CA ASP A 441 -9.39 10.07 24.15
C ASP A 441 -8.71 9.64 25.46
N VAL A 442 -7.47 10.08 25.64
CA VAL A 442 -6.65 9.86 26.83
C VAL A 442 -6.19 11.21 27.33
N GLU A 443 -6.40 11.47 28.62
CA GLU A 443 -5.94 12.69 29.26
C GLU A 443 -4.51 12.50 29.79
N VAL A 444 -3.60 13.35 29.36
CA VAL A 444 -2.22 13.41 29.83
C VAL A 444 -1.93 14.85 30.24
N GLU A 445 -1.65 15.07 31.52
CA GLU A 445 -1.30 16.40 32.05
C GLU A 445 -2.34 17.50 31.71
N GLY A 446 -3.64 17.15 31.68
CA GLY A 446 -4.73 18.08 31.36
C GLY A 446 -4.96 18.34 29.87
N VAL A 447 -4.23 17.64 28.99
CA VAL A 447 -4.44 17.68 27.54
C VAL A 447 -5.07 16.37 27.09
N VAL A 448 -6.22 16.49 26.40
CA VAL A 448 -6.88 15.35 25.77
C VAL A 448 -6.19 15.04 24.44
N LEU A 449 -5.65 13.83 24.32
CA LEU A 449 -4.96 13.33 23.14
C LEU A 449 -5.59 12.01 22.70
N LYS A 450 -5.46 11.69 21.40
CA LYS A 450 -5.79 10.34 20.92
C LYS A 450 -4.79 9.33 21.47
N ARG A 451 -5.28 8.16 21.88
CA ARG A 451 -4.49 7.08 22.47
C ARG A 451 -3.27 6.72 21.63
N ARG A 452 -3.43 6.63 20.30
CA ARG A 452 -2.34 6.36 19.35
C ARG A 452 -2.42 7.31 18.15
N ARG A 453 -1.29 7.82 17.71
CA ARG A 453 -1.16 8.62 16.47
C ARG A 453 0.08 8.20 15.70
N CYS A 454 0.01 8.30 14.38
CA CYS A 454 1.05 7.91 13.44
C CYS A 454 1.37 9.09 12.53
N ASN A 455 2.58 9.62 12.66
CA ASN A 455 3.12 10.68 11.81
C ASN A 455 4.37 10.13 11.11
N VAL A 456 4.25 9.81 9.82
CA VAL A 456 5.33 9.15 9.06
C VAL A 456 5.52 9.90 7.74
N VAL A 457 6.74 10.36 7.53
CA VAL A 457 7.17 11.07 6.30
C VAL A 457 8.14 10.17 5.55
N ILE A 458 7.79 9.79 4.34
CA ILE A 458 8.52 8.83 3.51
C ILE A 458 9.01 9.53 2.24
N GLU A 459 10.23 10.07 2.33
CA GLU A 459 10.88 10.79 1.22
C GLU A 459 11.74 9.90 0.35
N ARG A 460 12.18 8.76 0.90
CA ARG A 460 13.02 7.78 0.22
C ARG A 460 12.34 6.43 0.21
N ARG A 461 12.56 5.68 -0.86
CA ARG A 461 12.07 4.30 -1.00
C ARG A 461 12.42 3.46 0.23
N ARG A 462 11.40 2.87 0.83
CA ARG A 462 11.48 1.88 1.91
C ARG A 462 10.61 0.69 1.53
N SER A 463 10.98 -0.49 1.99
CA SER A 463 10.10 -1.65 1.80
C SER A 463 8.79 -1.41 2.55
N ALA A 464 7.66 -1.84 1.98
CA ALA A 464 6.38 -1.76 2.68
C ALA A 464 6.40 -2.60 3.97
N ALA A 465 7.24 -3.64 4.03
CA ALA A 465 7.47 -4.45 5.22
C ALA A 465 8.01 -3.60 6.37
N ASP A 466 9.05 -2.81 6.08
CA ASP A 466 9.66 -1.93 7.06
C ASP A 466 8.69 -0.85 7.55
N LEU A 467 7.86 -0.32 6.65
CA LEU A 467 6.86 0.70 6.99
C LEU A 467 5.77 0.10 7.89
N ILE A 468 5.17 -1.02 7.49
CA ILE A 468 4.14 -1.71 8.29
C ILE A 468 4.71 -2.11 9.65
N ARG A 469 5.91 -2.70 9.69
CA ARG A 469 6.60 -3.07 10.93
C ARG A 469 6.83 -1.85 11.83
N GLY A 470 7.29 -0.73 11.27
CA GLY A 470 7.50 0.51 12.01
C GLY A 470 6.21 1.05 12.65
N VAL A 471 5.13 1.13 11.87
CA VAL A 471 3.82 1.62 12.36
C VAL A 471 3.23 0.66 13.40
N ARG A 472 3.25 -0.65 13.11
CA ARG A 472 2.79 -1.69 14.04
C ARG A 472 3.50 -1.61 15.39
N ASN A 473 4.83 -1.63 15.36
CA ASN A 473 5.65 -1.65 16.56
C ASN A 473 5.48 -0.35 17.36
N GLY A 474 5.40 0.81 16.69
CA GLY A 474 5.19 2.10 17.36
C GLY A 474 3.80 2.27 17.98
N ALA A 475 2.78 1.59 17.44
CA ALA A 475 1.41 1.68 17.94
C ALA A 475 0.98 0.49 18.83
N GLY A 476 1.82 -0.54 18.98
CA GLY A 476 1.46 -1.77 19.68
C GLY A 476 0.36 -2.54 18.94
N LEU A 477 0.53 -2.72 17.63
CA LEU A 477 -0.43 -3.41 16.77
C LEU A 477 0.18 -4.66 16.16
N PHE A 478 -0.65 -5.66 15.89
CA PHE A 478 -0.25 -6.86 15.18
C PHE A 478 -1.21 -7.30 14.09
N LEU A 479 -0.66 -7.98 13.09
CA LEU A 479 -1.39 -8.51 11.95
C LEU A 479 -1.46 -10.03 12.05
N SER A 480 -2.66 -10.57 11.92
CA SER A 480 -2.95 -12.01 11.97
C SER A 480 -3.98 -12.37 10.90
N TYR A 481 -4.24 -13.67 10.73
CA TYR A 481 -5.34 -14.13 9.88
C TYR A 481 -6.56 -14.51 10.71
N GLY A 482 -7.71 -14.00 10.29
CA GLY A 482 -9.01 -14.33 10.86
C GLY A 482 -9.70 -15.49 10.18
N GLU A 483 -11.00 -15.59 10.43
CA GLU A 483 -11.89 -16.52 9.74
C GLU A 483 -11.89 -16.27 8.21
N GLY A 484 -11.96 -17.34 7.41
CA GLY A 484 -11.86 -17.26 5.95
C GLY A 484 -10.48 -16.87 5.41
N GLY A 485 -9.46 -16.73 6.26
CA GLY A 485 -8.10 -16.34 5.85
C GLY A 485 -7.95 -14.87 5.48
N LYS A 486 -8.87 -14.00 5.94
CA LYS A 486 -8.75 -12.55 5.78
C LYS A 486 -7.71 -11.98 6.74
N LEU A 487 -7.00 -10.94 6.29
CA LEU A 487 -6.03 -10.24 7.12
C LEU A 487 -6.74 -9.39 8.16
N GLN A 488 -6.42 -9.60 9.43
CA GLN A 488 -6.91 -8.84 10.57
C GLN A 488 -5.81 -7.96 11.15
N LEU A 489 -6.20 -6.78 11.64
CA LEU A 489 -5.38 -5.94 12.48
C LEU A 489 -5.93 -5.98 13.90
N ASN A 490 -5.02 -6.16 14.87
CA ASN A 490 -5.33 -6.29 16.28
C ASN A 490 -4.42 -5.41 17.13
N VAL A 491 -4.89 -5.09 18.33
CA VAL A 491 -4.16 -4.33 19.33
C VAL A 491 -3.45 -5.30 20.28
N GLU A 492 -2.15 -5.07 20.49
CA GLU A 492 -1.40 -5.75 21.54
C GLU A 492 -1.77 -5.17 22.91
N GLY A 493 -2.32 -6.02 23.78
CA GLY A 493 -2.65 -5.67 25.16
C GLY A 493 -3.03 -6.88 25.99
N THR A 494 -3.91 -6.70 26.98
CA THR A 494 -4.27 -7.78 27.91
C THR A 494 -5.01 -8.92 27.20
N LEU A 495 -4.95 -10.13 27.78
CA LEU A 495 -5.72 -11.28 27.31
C LEU A 495 -7.22 -10.96 27.26
N ALA A 496 -7.76 -10.23 28.24
CA ALA A 496 -9.15 -9.81 28.27
C ALA A 496 -9.55 -8.98 27.03
N MET A 497 -8.64 -8.16 26.51
CA MET A 497 -8.91 -7.33 25.34
C MET A 497 -8.71 -8.10 24.03
N GLN A 498 -7.63 -8.91 23.94
CA GLN A 498 -7.31 -9.65 22.72
C GLN A 498 -8.24 -10.85 22.50
N GLN A 499 -8.61 -11.54 23.58
CA GLN A 499 -9.41 -12.76 23.56
C GLN A 499 -10.44 -12.72 24.71
N PRO A 500 -11.44 -11.81 24.66
CA PRO A 500 -12.48 -11.71 25.69
C PRO A 500 -13.35 -12.97 25.80
N ALA A 501 -13.47 -13.72 24.70
CA ALA A 501 -14.23 -14.96 24.63
C ALA A 501 -13.31 -16.13 24.26
N LYS A 502 -13.68 -17.33 24.72
CA LYS A 502 -12.95 -18.56 24.39
C LYS A 502 -13.01 -18.77 22.88
N SER A 503 -11.85 -18.77 22.23
CA SER A 503 -11.77 -19.12 20.81
C SER A 503 -11.96 -20.64 20.65
N ALA A 504 -12.54 -21.08 19.54
CA ALA A 504 -12.77 -22.51 19.28
C ALA A 504 -11.46 -23.34 19.25
N GLY A 505 -10.33 -22.69 18.95
CA GLY A 505 -9.01 -23.35 19.00
C GLY A 505 -8.34 -23.35 20.36
N SER A 506 -8.93 -22.71 21.37
CA SER A 506 -8.41 -22.66 22.73
C SER A 506 -8.73 -23.95 23.47
N ASN A 507 -7.69 -24.61 23.97
CA ASN A 507 -7.86 -25.72 24.91
C ASN A 507 -8.09 -25.25 26.35
N ALA A 508 -7.92 -23.96 26.68
CA ALA A 508 -7.99 -23.45 28.05
C ALA A 508 -9.34 -23.75 28.72
N VAL A 509 -9.31 -24.25 29.96
CA VAL A 509 -10.53 -24.61 30.71
C VAL A 509 -11.13 -23.45 31.49
N GLU A 510 -10.32 -22.44 31.80
CA GLU A 510 -10.71 -21.26 32.55
C GLU A 510 -10.10 -19.97 31.97
N PRO A 511 -10.71 -18.81 32.21
CA PRO A 511 -10.15 -17.53 31.80
C PRO A 511 -8.95 -17.13 32.68
N LEU A 512 -7.91 -16.58 32.05
CA LEU A 512 -6.74 -16.01 32.71
C LEU A 512 -6.73 -14.49 32.57
N GLY A 513 -6.75 -13.78 33.70
CA GLY A 513 -6.70 -12.30 33.70
C GLY A 513 -7.88 -11.65 32.98
N GLY A 514 -9.06 -12.27 33.00
CA GLY A 514 -10.29 -11.78 32.38
C GLY A 514 -10.43 -12.09 30.88
N GLY A 515 -9.48 -12.81 30.27
CA GLY A 515 -9.56 -13.29 28.89
C GLY A 515 -9.25 -14.77 28.77
N TRP A 516 -9.28 -15.28 27.55
CA TRP A 516 -9.07 -16.69 27.25
C TRP A 516 -7.72 -16.91 26.56
N PRO A 517 -6.80 -17.69 27.14
CA PRO A 517 -5.56 -18.06 26.46
C PRO A 517 -5.83 -18.81 25.16
N ALA A 518 -5.02 -18.57 24.12
CA ALA A 518 -5.10 -19.33 22.87
C ALA A 518 -4.72 -20.79 23.05
N TYR A 519 -3.79 -21.06 23.96
CA TYR A 519 -3.37 -22.41 24.32
C TYR A 519 -2.82 -22.43 25.75
N GLU A 520 -3.18 -23.45 26.50
CA GLU A 520 -2.67 -23.77 27.82
C GLU A 520 -1.78 -25.01 27.72
N PHE A 521 -0.61 -24.96 28.35
CA PHE A 521 0.31 -26.08 28.41
C PHE A 521 0.35 -26.63 29.83
N GLY A 522 -0.03 -27.89 29.98
CA GLY A 522 0.26 -28.70 31.16
C GLY A 522 1.62 -29.38 31.05
N ASP A 523 2.20 -29.68 32.20
CA ASP A 523 3.34 -30.62 32.36
C ASP A 523 2.92 -32.10 32.21
N GLY A 524 1.63 -32.34 31.96
CA GLY A 524 1.03 -33.66 31.81
C GLY A 524 0.59 -34.30 33.14
N GLU A 525 0.89 -33.71 34.30
CA GLU A 525 0.55 -34.28 35.60
C GLU A 525 -0.97 -34.27 35.87
N ASN A 526 -1.67 -33.28 35.32
CA ASN A 526 -3.11 -33.13 35.48
C ASN A 526 -3.95 -33.83 34.40
N GLY A 527 -3.32 -34.60 33.50
CA GLY A 527 -4.00 -35.27 32.38
C GLY A 527 -4.62 -34.30 31.35
N PHE A 528 -4.29 -33.01 31.45
CA PHE A 528 -4.86 -31.94 30.65
C PHE A 528 -3.76 -31.19 29.90
N SER A 529 -3.74 -31.38 28.57
CA SER A 529 -2.77 -30.82 27.63
C SER A 529 -1.30 -31.19 27.88
N GLY A 530 -0.46 -31.13 26.85
CA GLY A 530 0.97 -31.40 26.95
C GLY A 530 1.73 -30.84 25.76
N ILE A 531 2.99 -30.46 25.97
CA ILE A 531 3.85 -30.05 24.84
C ILE A 531 4.30 -31.31 24.11
N LEU A 532 3.95 -31.40 22.83
CA LEU A 532 4.37 -32.53 22.00
C LEU A 532 5.90 -32.58 21.95
N VAL A 533 6.45 -33.71 22.37
CA VAL A 533 7.89 -33.99 22.37
C VAL A 533 8.26 -34.77 21.13
N ARG A 534 9.43 -34.46 20.58
CA ARG A 534 10.03 -35.20 19.47
C ARG A 534 10.41 -36.62 19.93
N GLU A 535 10.71 -37.49 18.97
CA GLU A 535 11.18 -38.87 19.27
C GLU A 535 12.43 -38.89 20.18
N ASN A 536 13.24 -37.83 20.16
CA ASN A 536 14.40 -37.66 21.02
C ASN A 536 14.08 -37.05 22.41
N GLY A 537 12.81 -36.83 22.74
CA GLY A 537 12.35 -36.24 24.00
C GLY A 537 12.45 -34.71 24.08
N GLU A 538 12.93 -34.03 23.04
CA GLU A 538 12.98 -32.56 23.01
C GLU A 538 11.59 -31.97 22.77
N SER A 539 11.30 -30.86 23.46
CA SER A 539 10.10 -30.07 23.19
C SER A 539 10.08 -29.57 21.74
N THR A 540 8.91 -29.64 21.10
CA THR A 540 8.69 -29.00 19.80
C THR A 540 8.56 -27.48 19.90
N LEU A 541 8.23 -26.94 21.08
CA LEU A 541 8.15 -25.50 21.35
C LEU A 541 9.54 -24.93 21.61
N ARG A 542 9.88 -23.83 20.91
CA ARG A 542 11.13 -23.09 21.10
C ARG A 542 10.80 -21.63 21.40
N ILE A 543 11.32 -21.13 22.52
CA ILE A 543 11.15 -19.74 22.94
C ILE A 543 12.47 -19.02 22.70
N TRP A 544 12.39 -17.83 22.11
CA TRP A 544 13.53 -16.97 21.83
C TRP A 544 13.24 -15.60 22.44
N SER A 545 14.24 -14.99 23.08
CA SER A 545 14.16 -13.60 23.51
C SER A 545 14.81 -12.68 22.47
N ARG A 546 14.15 -11.58 22.10
CA ARG A 546 14.78 -10.52 21.29
C ARG A 546 15.56 -9.56 22.20
N SER A 547 16.59 -8.93 21.65
CA SER A 547 17.34 -7.91 22.37
C SER A 547 16.45 -6.70 22.66
N GLN A 548 16.62 -6.08 23.83
CA GLN A 548 15.93 -4.82 24.16
C GLN A 548 16.23 -3.69 23.15
N ALA A 549 17.37 -3.77 22.44
CA ALA A 549 17.70 -2.86 21.36
C ALA A 549 16.74 -2.94 20.14
N GLU A 550 16.01 -4.04 20.01
CA GLU A 550 15.01 -4.25 18.96
C GLU A 550 13.60 -3.81 19.40
N SER A 551 13.45 -3.33 20.64
CA SER A 551 12.18 -2.80 21.12
C SER A 551 11.97 -1.37 20.60
N PRO A 552 10.76 -1.03 20.09
CA PRO A 552 10.46 0.26 19.46
C PRO A 552 10.48 1.45 20.43
N ASN A 553 10.38 1.21 21.75
CA ASN A 553 10.40 2.26 22.76
C ASN A 553 11.78 2.32 23.43
N ARG A 554 12.66 3.14 22.86
CA ARG A 554 13.89 3.62 23.51
C ARG A 554 13.81 5.11 23.78
#